data_AF-Q3KQR5-F1
#
_entry.id   AF-Q3KQR5-F1
#
_cell.length_a   1.000
_cell.length_b   1.000
_cell.length_c   1.000
_cell.angle_alpha   90.00
_cell.angle_beta   90.00
_cell.angle_gamma   90.00
#
_symmetry.space_group_name_H-M   'P 1'
#
loop_
_entity.id
_entity.type
_entity.pdbx_description
1 polymer ?
#
loop_
_entity_poly.entity_id
_entity_poly.type
_entity_poly.pdbx_seq_one_letter_code
_entity_poly.pdbx_strand_id
1 'polypeptide(L)' 'MLTQQEIRSIHVKRHLEPLPAGYFYNGTQFVNFFGDKTDFHPLMDQFMNDYVEEANREIEKYNQELEQQEYHDLFELKP' A
#
# COMPACT_ATOMS: atom_id res chain seq x y z
N MET A 1 -9.78 -2.70 -5.80
CA MET A 1 -8.69 -2.38 -6.75
C MET A 1 -8.20 -0.97 -6.44
N LEU A 2 -6.89 -0.76 -6.33
CA LEU A 2 -6.31 0.56 -6.06
C LEU A 2 -6.57 1.51 -7.22
N THR A 3 -6.77 2.79 -6.91
CA THR A 3 -6.89 3.85 -7.90
C THR A 3 -5.54 4.18 -8.52
N GLN A 4 -5.56 4.75 -9.72
CA GLN A 4 -4.35 5.20 -10.42
C GLN A 4 -3.57 6.28 -9.63
N GLN A 5 -4.26 7.04 -8.78
CA GLN A 5 -3.60 8.02 -7.90
C GLN A 5 -2.83 7.33 -6.79
N GLU A 6 -3.42 6.33 -6.12
CA GLU A 6 -2.78 5.56 -5.07
C GLU A 6 -1.56 4.80 -5.59
N ILE A 7 -1.67 4.17 -6.76
CA ILE A 7 -0.55 3.48 -7.42
C ILE A 7 0.61 4.46 -7.64
N ARG A 8 0.35 5.66 -8.17
CA ARG A 8 1.39 6.69 -8.34
C ARG A 8 1.99 7.13 -7.02
N SER A 9 1.18 7.30 -5.98
CA SER A 9 1.67 7.68 -4.65
C SER A 9 2.57 6.61 -4.04
N ILE A 10 2.21 5.33 -4.17
CA ILE A 10 3.02 4.19 -3.72
C ILE A 10 4.35 4.19 -4.48
N HIS A 11 4.30 4.38 -5.81
CA HIS A 11 5.50 4.44 -6.64
C HIS A 11 6.42 5.59 -6.20
N VAL A 12 5.92 6.82 -6.05
CA VAL A 12 6.73 7.97 -5.62
C VAL A 12 7.40 7.72 -4.26
N LYS A 13 6.75 7.03 -3.34
CA LYS A 13 7.35 6.71 -2.03
C LYS A 13 8.45 5.65 -2.09
N ARG A 14 8.39 4.73 -3.05
CA ARG A 14 9.21 3.50 -3.06
C ARG A 14 10.08 3.32 -4.31
N HIS A 15 10.02 4.23 -5.29
CA HIS A 15 10.79 4.10 -6.56
C HIS A 15 12.32 4.17 -6.41
N LEU A 16 12.82 4.58 -5.24
CA LEU A 16 14.24 4.61 -4.90
C LEU A 16 14.69 3.35 -4.14
N GLU A 17 13.79 2.40 -3.90
CA GLU A 17 14.16 1.13 -3.32
C GLU A 17 15.12 0.35 -4.24
N PRO A 18 15.98 -0.51 -3.66
CA PRO A 18 16.96 -1.25 -4.44
C PRO A 18 16.28 -2.10 -5.51
N LEU A 19 16.77 -1.96 -6.73
CA LEU A 19 16.26 -2.71 -7.86
C LEU A 19 16.63 -4.20 -7.75
N PRO A 20 15.73 -5.10 -8.18
CA PRO A 20 16.06 -6.51 -8.30
C PRO A 20 17.19 -6.72 -9.32
N ALA A 21 17.90 -7.84 -9.18
CA ALA A 21 19.00 -8.17 -10.07
C ALA A 21 18.55 -8.19 -11.54
N GLY A 22 19.37 -7.59 -12.42
CA GLY A 22 19.05 -7.47 -13.83
C GLY A 22 18.15 -6.29 -14.19
N TYR A 23 17.80 -5.43 -13.24
CA TYR A 23 17.15 -4.14 -13.51
C TYR A 23 18.09 -2.97 -13.24
N PHE A 24 17.93 -1.91 -14.03
CA PHE A 24 18.57 -0.62 -13.77
C PHE A 24 17.62 0.52 -14.15
N TYR A 25 17.83 1.69 -13.54
CA TYR A 25 17.12 2.91 -13.91
C TYR A 25 17.99 3.75 -14.83
N ASN A 26 17.49 4.08 -16.03
CA ASN A 26 18.27 4.80 -17.04
C ASN A 26 18.14 6.34 -16.96
N GLY A 27 17.51 6.86 -15.90
CA GLY A 27 17.21 8.28 -15.75
C GLY A 27 15.79 8.67 -16.17
N THR A 28 15.08 7.80 -16.87
CA THR A 28 13.67 8.03 -17.27
C THR A 28 12.78 6.82 -17.03
N GLN A 29 13.29 5.61 -17.24
CA GLN A 29 12.56 4.36 -17.18
C GLN A 29 13.40 3.27 -16.50
N PHE A 30 12.72 2.27 -15.97
CA PHE A 30 13.34 1.04 -15.50
C PHE A 30 13.51 0.10 -16.67
N VAL A 31 14.70 -0.47 -16.79
CA VAL A 31 15.08 -1.34 -17.91
C VAL A 31 15.58 -2.67 -17.35
N ASN A 32 15.08 -3.78 -17.89
CA ASN A 32 15.55 -5.11 -17.53
C ASN A 32 16.78 -5.51 -18.38
N PHE A 33 17.37 -6.66 -18.06
CA PHE A 33 18.55 -7.18 -18.76
C PHE A 33 18.30 -7.48 -20.25
N PHE A 34 17.06 -7.77 -20.63
CA PHE A 34 16.65 -8.01 -22.01
C PHE A 34 16.38 -6.72 -22.79
N GLY A 35 16.40 -5.57 -22.12
CA GLY A 35 16.14 -4.26 -22.71
C GLY A 35 14.68 -3.80 -22.68
N ASP A 36 13.78 -4.57 -22.05
CA ASP A 36 12.38 -4.17 -21.86
C ASP A 36 12.31 -3.00 -20.88
N LYS A 37 11.41 -2.06 -21.16
CA LYS A 37 11.27 -0.82 -20.41
C LYS A 37 9.91 -0.74 -19.73
N THR A 38 9.90 -0.21 -18.51
CA THR A 38 8.70 0.08 -17.75
C THR A 38 8.85 1.42 -17.04
N ASP A 39 7.74 2.16 -16.94
CA ASP A 39 7.68 3.46 -16.25
C ASP A 39 7.57 3.28 -14.73
N PHE A 40 7.17 2.10 -14.26
CA PHE A 40 7.03 1.77 -12.85
C PHE A 40 8.14 0.84 -12.38
N HIS A 41 8.48 0.97 -11.10
CA HIS A 41 9.41 0.08 -10.41
C HIS A 41 9.02 -1.40 -10.61
N PRO A 42 9.97 -2.32 -10.87
CA PRO A 42 9.66 -3.72 -11.16
C PRO A 42 8.98 -4.47 -9.99
N LEU A 43 9.13 -3.96 -8.77
CA LEU A 43 8.46 -4.50 -7.57
C LEU A 43 7.14 -3.79 -7.24
N MET A 44 6.54 -3.09 -8.21
CA MET A 44 5.32 -2.31 -7.96
C MET A 44 4.17 -3.16 -7.43
N ASP A 45 3.99 -4.38 -7.94
CA ASP A 45 2.95 -5.30 -7.47
C ASP A 45 3.14 -5.68 -5.99
N GLN A 46 4.38 -5.91 -5.58
CA GLN A 46 4.71 -6.15 -4.18
C GLN A 46 4.41 -4.92 -3.32
N PHE A 47 4.82 -3.74 -3.75
CA PHE A 47 4.55 -2.50 -3.01
C PHE A 47 3.05 -2.22 -2.86
N MET A 48 2.24 -2.59 -3.85
CA MET A 48 0.78 -2.49 -3.77
C MET A 48 0.20 -3.47 -2.75
N ASN A 49 0.68 -4.71 -2.71
CA ASN A 49 0.25 -5.70 -1.73
C ASN A 49 0.60 -5.25 -0.31
N ASP A 50 1.86 -4.84 -0.08
CA ASP A 50 2.32 -4.33 1.20
C ASP A 50 1.47 -3.15 1.69
N TYR A 51 1.08 -2.24 0.78
CA TYR A 51 0.21 -1.11 1.10
C TYR A 51 -1.19 -1.55 1.55
N VAL A 52 -1.80 -2.52 0.84
CA VAL A 52 -3.13 -3.04 1.19
C VAL A 52 -3.09 -3.81 2.51
N GLU A 53 -2.05 -4.61 2.74
CA GLU A 53 -1.86 -5.34 3.99
C GLU A 53 -1.68 -4.39 5.17
N GLU A 54 -0.89 -3.32 5.00
CA GLU A 54 -0.73 -2.29 6.02
C GLU A 54 -2.06 -1.61 6.36
N ALA A 55 -2.80 -1.17 5.34
CA ALA A 55 -4.09 -0.52 5.53
C ALA A 55 -5.11 -1.44 6.22
N ASN A 56 -5.16 -2.72 5.83
CA ASN A 56 -6.03 -3.71 6.47
C ASN A 56 -5.66 -3.91 7.95
N ARG A 57 -4.35 -3.97 8.26
CA ARG A 57 -3.88 -4.11 9.64
C ARG A 57 -4.26 -2.91 10.51
N GLU A 58 -4.16 -1.69 9.96
CA GLU A 58 -4.62 -0.48 10.66
C GLU A 58 -6.13 -0.51 10.92
N ILE A 59 -6.92 -0.97 9.95
CA ILE A 59 -8.37 -1.15 10.09
C ILE A 59 -8.70 -2.20 11.16
N GLU A 60 -8.03 -3.35 11.13
CA GLU A 60 -8.22 -4.42 12.13
C GLU A 60 -7.94 -3.93 13.54
N LYS A 61 -6.82 -3.21 13.73
CA LYS A 61 -6.48 -2.60 15.01
C LYS A 61 -7.58 -1.65 15.48
N TYR A 62 -8.06 -0.77 14.59
CA TYR A 62 -9.12 0.17 14.92
C TYR A 62 -10.45 -0.53 15.26
N ASN A 63 -10.82 -1.56 14.51
CA ASN A 63 -12.02 -2.35 14.79
C ASN A 63 -11.93 -3.05 16.15
N GLN A 64 -10.75 -3.60 16.49
CA GLN A 64 -10.52 -4.23 17.79
C GLN A 64 -10.62 -3.21 18.95
N GLU A 65 -10.13 -1.98 18.76
CA GLU A 65 -10.30 -0.89 19.72
C GLU A 65 -11.78 -0.52 19.89
N LEU A 66 -12.56 -0.49 18.81
CA LEU A 66 -14.01 -0.25 18.85
C LEU A 66 -14.78 -1.38 19.54
N GLU A 67 -14.43 -2.65 19.30
CA GLU A 67 -15.08 -3.80 19.96
C GLU A 67 -14.86 -3.80 21.48
N GLN A 68 -13.73 -3.28 21.96
CA GLN A 68 -13.45 -3.14 23.39
C GLN A 68 -14.19 -1.97 24.04
N GLN A 69 -14.74 -1.04 23.26
CA GLN A 69 -15.59 0.00 23.80
C GLN A 69 -16.95 -0.61 24.14
N GLU A 70 -17.31 -0.61 25.43
CA GLU A 70 -18.66 -0.95 25.87
C GLU A 70 -19.65 -0.01 25.15
N TYR A 71 -20.58 -0.59 24.41
CA TYR A 71 -21.66 0.15 23.79
C TYR A 71 -22.62 0.58 24.89
N HIS A 72 -22.46 1.80 25.40
CA HIS A 72 -23.42 2.37 26.33
C HIS A 72 -24.64 2.85 25.53
N ASP A 73 -25.71 2.05 25.54
CA ASP A 73 -26.99 2.47 24.97
C ASP A 73 -27.51 3.66 25.78
N LEU A 74 -27.52 4.84 25.14
CA LEU A 74 -27.98 6.10 25.73
C LEU A 74 -29.48 6.09 26.08
N PHE A 75 -30.23 5.06 25.68
CA PHE A 75 -31.66 4.91 25.92
C PHE A 75 -32.03 3.75 26.85
N GLU A 76 -31.04 3.01 27.39
CA GLU A 76 -31.29 1.95 28.39
C GLU A 76 -31.68 2.52 29.76
N LEU A 77 -31.37 3.78 30.04
CA LEU A 77 -31.86 4.51 31.20
C LEU A 77 -33.28 5.04 30.94
N LYS A 78 -34.27 4.14 30.91
CA LYS A 78 -35.67 4.55 31.13
C LYS A 78 -35.97 4.59 32.63
N PRO A 79 -36.75 5.60 33.10
CA PRO A 79 -37.05 5.83 34.51
C PRO A 79 -37.89 4.72 35.15
#